data_AF-A0A955EPD2-F1
#
_entry.id   AF-A0A955EPD2-F1
#
_cell.length_a   1.000
_cell.length_b   1.000
_cell.length_c   1.000
_cell.angle_alpha   90.00
_cell.angle_beta   90.00
_cell.angle_gamma   90.00
#
_symmetry.space_group_name_H-M   'P 1'
#
loop_
_entity.id
_entity.type
_entity.pdbx_description
1 polymer ?
#
loop_
_entity_poly.entity_id
_entity_poly.type
_entity_poly.pdbx_seq_one_letter_code
_entity_poly.pdbx_strand_id
1 'polypeptide(L)'
;LSLPSGPIACWGATRDSHPAANTLLGMEMAVGLGKATPGTRLGDLLQAASDRAVRGEGGAQLMRAALRLLSTQGYDLDPERLAIEASWMYTLLGDPAMRLALVPRDVEIAVQAKADGLAVAITAPAADGAKVVVRRQRSRAKPATLPPLGQDPASPDAEEAIMARHAEVNDLTLVEVEGTLAGGRCEVVLPGPAEKDETVQVIVRDATSLHHGGITLTADDVTP
;
A
#
# COMPACT_ATOMS: atom_id res chain seq x y z
N LEU A 1 -15.15 24.84 -4.00
CA LEU A 1 -15.30 23.93 -2.85
C LEU A 1 -14.10 22.99 -2.88
N SER A 2 -13.16 23.13 -1.93
CA SER A 2 -12.08 22.14 -1.79
C SER A 2 -12.67 20.83 -1.26
N LEU A 3 -12.15 19.71 -1.74
CA LEU A 3 -12.49 18.41 -1.16
C LEU A 3 -11.91 18.34 0.26
N PRO A 4 -12.59 17.68 1.21
CA PRO A 4 -12.04 17.45 2.54
C PRO A 4 -10.72 16.67 2.43
N SER A 5 -9.69 17.15 3.10
CA SER A 5 -8.39 16.51 3.20
C SER A 5 -8.33 15.58 4.42
N GLY A 6 -7.49 14.54 4.35
CA GLY A 6 -7.26 13.59 5.44
C GLY A 6 -7.80 12.18 5.19
N PRO A 7 -7.65 11.27 6.17
CA PRO A 7 -8.14 9.91 6.06
C PRO A 7 -9.67 9.86 6.06
N ILE A 8 -10.24 9.04 5.19
CA ILE A 8 -11.69 8.77 5.13
C ILE A 8 -12.20 7.93 6.31
N ALA A 9 -11.29 7.18 6.96
CA ALA A 9 -11.54 6.41 8.16
C ALA A 9 -10.24 6.17 8.93
N CYS A 10 -10.32 6.11 10.26
CA CYS A 10 -9.21 5.79 11.16
C CYS A 10 -9.58 4.60 12.04
N TRP A 11 -8.67 3.66 12.22
CA TRP A 11 -8.83 2.56 13.17
C TRP A 11 -7.69 2.60 14.17
N GLY A 12 -8.00 2.82 15.43
CA GLY A 12 -6.98 3.06 16.45
C GLY A 12 -7.44 2.64 17.84
N ALA A 13 -6.46 2.41 18.71
CA ALA A 13 -6.70 2.09 20.10
C ALA A 13 -7.23 3.31 20.86
N THR A 14 -8.23 3.12 21.71
CA THR A 14 -8.78 4.16 22.59
C THR A 14 -7.90 4.46 23.80
N ARG A 15 -6.86 3.64 24.03
CA ARG A 15 -5.91 3.70 25.14
C ARG A 15 -4.53 3.25 24.67
N ASP A 16 -3.55 3.35 25.54
CA ASP A 16 -2.22 2.79 25.30
C ASP A 16 -2.33 1.31 24.90
N SER A 17 -1.72 0.98 23.77
CA SER A 17 -1.78 -0.35 23.19
C SER A 17 -0.42 -1.01 23.20
N HIS A 18 -0.38 -2.28 23.56
CA HIS A 18 0.87 -3.02 23.62
C HIS A 18 1.36 -3.32 22.18
N PRO A 19 2.65 -3.08 21.84
CA PRO A 19 3.16 -3.30 20.49
C PRO A 19 2.91 -4.71 19.94
N ALA A 20 3.05 -5.74 20.79
CA ALA A 20 2.74 -7.12 20.40
C ALA A 20 1.28 -7.32 20.00
N ALA A 21 0.35 -6.66 20.68
CA ALA A 21 -1.08 -6.73 20.37
C ALA A 21 -1.37 -6.06 19.01
N ASN A 22 -0.74 -4.91 18.76
CA ASN A 22 -0.84 -4.19 17.49
C ASN A 22 -0.29 -5.03 16.33
N THR A 23 0.80 -5.78 16.56
CA THR A 23 1.36 -6.69 15.55
C THR A 23 0.41 -7.85 15.24
N LEU A 24 -0.18 -8.49 16.26
CA LEU A 24 -1.14 -9.58 16.05
C LEU A 24 -2.34 -9.11 15.22
N LEU A 25 -2.91 -7.95 15.57
CA LEU A 25 -4.05 -7.37 14.87
C LEU A 25 -3.69 -6.88 13.46
N GLY A 26 -2.53 -6.22 13.32
CA GLY A 26 -2.03 -5.70 12.05
C GLY A 26 -1.72 -6.79 11.04
N MET A 27 -1.18 -7.94 11.47
CA MET A 27 -0.96 -9.09 10.59
C MET A 27 -2.29 -9.64 10.05
N GLU A 28 -3.30 -9.80 10.90
CA GLU A 28 -4.62 -10.28 10.45
C GLU A 28 -5.35 -9.28 9.56
N MET A 29 -5.15 -7.99 9.80
CA MET A 29 -5.65 -6.94 8.91
C MET A 29 -4.96 -7.00 7.54
N ALA A 30 -3.63 -7.17 7.50
CA ALA A 30 -2.89 -7.29 6.25
C ALA A 30 -3.31 -8.53 5.44
N VAL A 31 -3.48 -9.68 6.10
CA VAL A 31 -4.03 -10.90 5.48
C VAL A 31 -5.45 -10.66 4.98
N GLY A 32 -6.30 -9.99 5.77
CA GLY A 32 -7.66 -9.64 5.39
C GLY A 32 -7.69 -8.75 4.15
N LEU A 33 -6.84 -7.73 4.09
CA LEU A 33 -6.73 -6.81 2.97
C LEU A 33 -6.25 -7.51 1.70
N GLY A 34 -5.27 -8.43 1.82
CA GLY A 34 -4.80 -9.22 0.68
C GLY A 34 -5.83 -10.21 0.12
N LYS A 35 -6.85 -10.57 0.92
CA LYS A 35 -7.96 -11.45 0.51
C LYS A 35 -9.25 -10.71 0.17
N ALA A 36 -9.30 -9.40 0.42
CA ALA A 36 -10.51 -8.64 0.24
C ALA A 36 -10.83 -8.48 -1.26
N THR A 37 -12.10 -8.63 -1.60
CA THR A 37 -12.60 -8.49 -2.98
C THR A 37 -13.26 -7.13 -3.16
N PRO A 38 -13.45 -6.66 -4.42
CA PRO A 38 -14.24 -5.46 -4.69
C PRO A 38 -15.58 -5.50 -3.94
N GLY A 39 -15.90 -4.40 -3.27
CA GLY A 39 -17.11 -4.27 -2.47
C GLY A 39 -17.02 -4.77 -1.02
N THR A 40 -15.89 -5.31 -0.58
CA THR A 40 -15.65 -5.63 0.85
C THR A 40 -15.88 -4.37 1.70
N ARG A 41 -16.67 -4.49 2.77
CA ARG A 41 -16.90 -3.39 3.72
C ARG A 41 -15.73 -3.30 4.70
N LEU A 42 -15.34 -2.06 5.05
CA LEU A 42 -14.26 -1.82 5.99
C LEU A 42 -14.55 -2.47 7.35
N GLY A 43 -15.78 -2.29 7.88
CA GLY A 43 -16.17 -2.87 9.16
C GLY A 43 -16.06 -4.39 9.20
N ASP A 44 -16.51 -5.08 8.14
CA ASP A 44 -16.44 -6.54 8.03
C ASP A 44 -14.98 -7.02 8.00
N LEU A 45 -14.10 -6.29 7.31
CA LEU A 45 -12.67 -6.61 7.27
C LEU A 45 -12.02 -6.48 8.65
N LEU A 46 -12.27 -5.37 9.35
CA LEU A 46 -11.68 -5.09 10.66
C LEU A 46 -12.20 -6.04 11.74
N GLN A 47 -13.50 -6.35 11.72
CA GLN A 47 -14.10 -7.33 12.62
C GLN A 47 -13.49 -8.71 12.40
N ALA A 48 -13.43 -9.16 11.13
CA ALA A 48 -12.86 -10.46 10.82
C ALA A 48 -11.37 -10.55 11.19
N ALA A 49 -10.61 -9.47 11.04
CA ALA A 49 -9.23 -9.40 11.50
C ALA A 49 -9.11 -9.52 13.01
N SER A 50 -9.95 -8.79 13.76
CA SER A 50 -10.00 -8.85 15.23
C SER A 50 -10.36 -10.26 15.73
N ASP A 51 -11.38 -10.87 15.13
CA ASP A 51 -11.82 -12.22 15.48
C ASP A 51 -10.74 -13.27 15.22
N ARG A 52 -10.06 -13.22 14.06
CA ARG A 52 -8.94 -14.12 13.75
C ARG A 52 -7.77 -13.89 14.70
N ALA A 53 -7.48 -12.63 15.01
CA ALA A 53 -6.42 -12.27 15.93
C ALA A 53 -6.69 -12.87 17.31
N VAL A 54 -7.94 -12.84 17.81
CA VAL A 54 -8.37 -13.47 19.07
C VAL A 54 -8.33 -14.99 19.00
N ARG A 55 -8.83 -15.59 17.92
CA ARG A 55 -8.80 -17.05 17.70
C ARG A 55 -7.39 -17.62 17.48
N GLY A 56 -6.42 -16.76 17.16
CA GLY A 56 -5.05 -17.19 16.84
C GLY A 56 -4.94 -17.89 15.48
N GLU A 57 -5.81 -17.53 14.55
CA GLU A 57 -5.84 -18.04 13.19
C GLU A 57 -4.94 -17.20 12.27
N GLY A 58 -4.63 -17.71 11.07
CA GLY A 58 -4.06 -16.90 10.00
C GLY A 58 -2.58 -16.53 10.17
N GLY A 59 -2.26 -15.28 9.87
CA GLY A 59 -0.90 -14.73 9.89
C GLY A 59 -0.35 -14.54 11.31
N ALA A 60 -1.21 -14.40 12.32
CA ALA A 60 -0.80 -14.18 13.71
C ALA A 60 -0.19 -15.42 14.39
N GLN A 61 -0.35 -16.63 13.82
CA GLN A 61 0.07 -17.87 14.47
C GLN A 61 1.59 -17.92 14.76
N LEU A 62 2.41 -17.51 13.78
CA LEU A 62 3.87 -17.46 13.95
C LEU A 62 4.26 -16.44 15.03
N MET A 63 3.60 -15.27 15.03
CA MET A 63 3.85 -14.24 16.03
C MET A 63 3.46 -14.70 17.43
N ARG A 64 2.34 -15.40 17.59
CA ARG A 64 1.95 -15.99 18.88
C ARG A 64 2.99 -16.98 19.40
N ALA A 65 3.54 -17.83 18.53
CA ALA A 65 4.62 -18.74 18.91
C ALA A 65 5.86 -17.98 19.38
N ALA A 66 6.26 -16.91 18.66
CA ALA A 66 7.37 -16.06 19.05
C ALA A 66 7.12 -15.37 20.41
N LEU A 67 5.92 -14.84 20.64
CA LEU A 67 5.55 -14.21 21.90
C LEU A 67 5.63 -15.19 23.07
N ARG A 68 5.10 -16.40 22.92
CA ARG A 68 5.19 -17.45 23.96
C ARG A 68 6.64 -17.80 24.32
N LEU A 69 7.53 -17.84 23.32
CA LEU A 69 8.96 -18.06 23.57
C LEU A 69 9.56 -16.92 24.39
N LEU A 70 9.24 -15.67 24.04
CA LEU A 70 9.67 -14.52 24.85
C LEU A 70 9.11 -14.58 26.27
N SER A 71 7.89 -15.09 26.46
CA SER A 71 7.32 -15.24 27.82
C SER A 71 8.14 -16.18 28.70
N THR A 72 8.73 -17.23 28.11
CA THR A 72 9.64 -18.13 28.85
C THR A 72 10.95 -17.46 29.27
N GLN A 73 11.29 -16.30 28.70
CA GLN A 73 12.46 -15.49 29.05
C GLN A 73 12.15 -14.42 30.12
N GLY A 74 10.97 -14.48 30.75
CA GLY A 74 10.58 -13.58 31.85
C GLY A 74 9.83 -12.32 31.41
N TYR A 75 9.46 -12.21 30.13
CA TYR A 75 8.55 -11.17 29.66
C TYR A 75 7.10 -11.57 29.96
N ASP A 76 6.28 -10.70 30.55
CA ASP A 76 4.86 -10.97 30.78
C ASP A 76 4.04 -10.76 29.49
N LEU A 77 4.19 -11.68 28.54
CA LEU A 77 3.53 -11.65 27.25
C LEU A 77 2.57 -12.83 27.12
N ASP A 78 1.30 -12.58 27.40
CA ASP A 78 0.22 -13.54 27.12
C ASP A 78 -0.44 -13.15 25.78
N PRO A 79 -0.13 -13.84 24.66
CA PRO A 79 -0.65 -13.46 23.36
C PRO A 79 -2.16 -13.63 23.23
N GLU A 80 -2.78 -14.54 24.01
CA GLU A 80 -4.22 -14.69 24.05
C GLU A 80 -4.86 -13.48 24.73
N ARG A 81 -4.36 -13.09 25.91
CA ARG A 81 -4.81 -11.87 26.62
C ARG A 81 -4.63 -10.63 25.77
N LEU A 82 -3.46 -10.47 25.16
CA LEU A 82 -3.12 -9.31 24.34
C LEU A 82 -4.03 -9.19 23.11
N ALA A 83 -4.36 -10.29 22.45
CA ALA A 83 -5.27 -10.27 21.31
C ALA A 83 -6.70 -9.88 21.70
N ILE A 84 -7.20 -10.40 22.83
CA ILE A 84 -8.52 -10.03 23.37
C ILE A 84 -8.54 -8.55 23.74
N GLU A 85 -7.52 -8.08 24.45
CA GLU A 85 -7.39 -6.68 24.86
C GLU A 85 -7.39 -5.75 23.64
N ALA A 86 -6.57 -6.04 22.61
CA ALA A 86 -6.57 -5.27 21.38
C ALA A 86 -7.94 -5.24 20.70
N SER A 87 -8.66 -6.37 20.64
CA SER A 87 -10.00 -6.42 20.03
C SER A 87 -11.03 -5.50 20.70
N TRP A 88 -10.87 -5.22 21.99
CA TRP A 88 -11.77 -4.34 22.75
C TRP A 88 -11.36 -2.88 22.73
N MET A 89 -10.07 -2.58 22.55
CA MET A 89 -9.57 -1.21 22.56
C MET A 89 -9.63 -0.52 21.20
N TYR A 90 -9.64 -1.28 20.10
CA TYR A 90 -9.57 -0.71 18.77
C TYR A 90 -10.94 -0.27 18.25
N THR A 91 -11.09 1.03 18.00
CA THR A 91 -12.34 1.64 17.53
C THR A 91 -12.17 2.22 16.12
N LEU A 92 -13.17 1.99 15.26
CA LEU A 92 -13.25 2.59 13.93
C LEU A 92 -13.93 3.96 14.03
N LEU A 93 -13.21 5.00 13.62
CA LEU A 93 -13.74 6.34 13.35
C LEU A 93 -13.94 6.48 11.84
N GLY A 94 -15.19 6.35 11.39
CA GLY A 94 -15.56 6.36 9.98
C GLY A 94 -16.83 5.54 9.73
N ASP A 95 -17.20 5.37 8.47
CA ASP A 95 -18.35 4.52 8.11
C ASP A 95 -17.93 3.05 8.00
N PRO A 96 -18.40 2.14 8.88
CA PRO A 96 -18.11 0.70 8.77
C PRO A 96 -18.70 0.09 7.49
N ALA A 97 -19.76 0.67 6.91
CA ALA A 97 -20.36 0.23 5.67
C ALA A 97 -19.60 0.73 4.43
N MET A 98 -18.59 1.58 4.61
CA MET A 98 -17.73 2.03 3.53
C MET A 98 -17.11 0.84 2.82
N ARG A 99 -17.26 0.82 1.49
CA ARG A 99 -16.65 -0.21 0.65
C ARG A 99 -15.22 0.17 0.36
N LEU A 100 -14.30 -0.76 0.57
CA LEU A 100 -12.92 -0.59 0.20
C LEU A 100 -12.85 -0.45 -1.32
N ALA A 101 -12.25 0.65 -1.78
CA ALA A 101 -11.90 0.87 -3.18
C ALA A 101 -10.69 -0.02 -3.54
N LEU A 102 -10.89 -1.34 -3.46
CA LEU A 102 -9.90 -2.31 -3.90
C LEU A 102 -9.96 -2.33 -5.41
N VAL A 103 -8.93 -1.75 -6.01
CA VAL A 103 -8.79 -1.75 -7.46
C VAL A 103 -8.49 -3.18 -7.89
N PRO A 104 -9.31 -3.80 -8.76
CA PRO A 104 -9.01 -5.12 -9.31
C PRO A 104 -7.60 -5.11 -9.91
N ARG A 105 -6.83 -6.17 -9.61
CA ARG A 105 -5.54 -6.44 -10.26
C ARG A 105 -5.74 -7.26 -11.53
N ASP A 106 -6.51 -6.71 -12.46
CA ASP A 106 -6.90 -7.33 -13.73
C ASP A 106 -6.18 -6.71 -14.93
N VAL A 107 -5.16 -5.89 -14.67
CA VAL A 107 -4.27 -5.34 -15.69
C VAL A 107 -3.07 -6.27 -15.88
N GLU A 108 -2.94 -6.83 -17.07
CA GLU A 108 -1.75 -7.56 -17.49
C GLU A 108 -0.71 -6.56 -18.00
N ILE A 109 0.53 -6.72 -17.54
CA ILE A 109 1.65 -5.83 -17.88
C ILE A 109 2.80 -6.69 -18.39
N ALA A 110 3.28 -6.37 -19.60
CA ALA A 110 4.54 -6.86 -20.12
C ALA A 110 5.50 -5.70 -20.31
N VAL A 111 6.75 -5.89 -19.90
CA VAL A 111 7.80 -4.87 -20.00
C VAL A 111 8.93 -5.38 -20.88
N GLN A 112 9.55 -4.49 -21.63
CA GLN A 112 10.72 -4.79 -22.43
C GLN A 112 11.66 -3.59 -22.46
N ALA A 113 12.93 -3.81 -22.14
CA ALA A 113 13.96 -2.80 -22.30
C ALA A 113 14.12 -2.42 -23.78
N LYS A 114 14.26 -1.12 -24.04
CA LYS A 114 14.58 -0.53 -25.34
C LYS A 114 15.73 0.45 -25.19
N ALA A 115 16.35 0.81 -26.31
CA ALA A 115 17.47 1.75 -26.31
C ALA A 115 17.10 3.14 -25.75
N ASP A 116 15.83 3.54 -25.85
CA ASP A 116 15.30 4.83 -25.45
C ASP A 116 14.50 4.81 -24.13
N GLY A 117 14.33 3.65 -23.51
CA GLY A 117 13.58 3.51 -22.26
C GLY A 117 13.01 2.13 -22.04
N LEU A 118 11.89 2.05 -21.33
CA LEU A 118 11.17 0.81 -21.05
C LEU A 118 9.84 0.80 -21.79
N ALA A 119 9.68 -0.10 -22.76
CA ALA A 119 8.39 -0.33 -23.39
C ALA A 119 7.48 -1.12 -22.45
N VAL A 120 6.24 -0.65 -22.31
CA VAL A 120 5.23 -1.26 -21.45
C VAL A 120 4.00 -1.55 -22.31
N ALA A 121 3.70 -2.84 -22.47
CA ALA A 121 2.48 -3.31 -23.10
C ALA A 121 1.47 -3.68 -22.01
N ILE A 122 0.25 -3.18 -22.17
CA ILE A 122 -0.80 -3.19 -21.15
C ILE A 122 -2.04 -3.80 -21.75
N THR A 123 -2.63 -4.78 -21.07
CA THR A 123 -3.96 -5.30 -21.39
C THR A 123 -4.86 -5.14 -20.17
N ALA A 124 -6.05 -4.56 -20.34
CA ALA A 124 -6.97 -4.32 -19.24
C ALA A 124 -8.44 -4.46 -19.70
N PRO A 125 -9.35 -4.94 -18.83
CA PRO A 125 -10.76 -5.09 -19.14
C PRO A 125 -11.54 -3.78 -18.94
N ALA A 126 -11.12 -2.71 -19.61
CA ALA A 126 -11.77 -1.40 -19.59
C ALA A 126 -12.22 -0.96 -20.99
N ALA A 127 -13.13 0.01 -21.05
CA ALA A 127 -13.65 0.53 -22.32
C ALA A 127 -12.56 1.23 -23.15
N ASP A 128 -12.75 1.22 -24.47
CA ASP A 128 -11.91 2.00 -25.39
C ASP A 128 -12.01 3.50 -25.06
N GLY A 129 -10.88 4.19 -25.16
CA GLY A 129 -10.77 5.59 -24.74
C GLY A 129 -10.48 5.79 -23.25
N ALA A 130 -10.48 4.73 -22.44
CA ALA A 130 -10.09 4.82 -21.04
C ALA A 130 -8.63 5.31 -20.90
N LYS A 131 -8.41 6.17 -19.91
CA LYS A 131 -7.11 6.81 -19.67
C LYS A 131 -6.20 5.85 -18.93
N VAL A 132 -5.00 5.63 -19.45
CA VAL A 132 -3.96 4.82 -18.82
C VAL A 132 -2.88 5.73 -18.26
N VAL A 133 -2.56 5.60 -16.99
CA VAL A 133 -1.43 6.28 -16.35
C VAL A 133 -0.41 5.22 -15.98
N VAL A 134 0.80 5.34 -16.51
CA VAL A 134 1.89 4.40 -16.30
C VAL A 134 3.03 5.11 -15.57
N ARG A 135 3.45 4.56 -14.45
CA ARG A 135 4.47 5.14 -13.58
C ARG A 135 5.63 4.18 -13.42
N ARG A 136 6.86 4.65 -13.61
CA ARG A 136 8.06 3.99 -13.09
C ARG A 136 8.33 4.53 -11.69
N GLN A 137 8.45 3.65 -10.72
CA GLN A 137 8.65 4.01 -9.32
C GLN A 137 9.93 3.42 -8.76
N ARG A 138 10.60 4.18 -7.89
CA ARG A 138 11.76 3.71 -7.14
C ARG A 138 11.36 2.62 -6.15
N SER A 139 12.28 1.69 -5.89
CA SER A 139 12.14 0.74 -4.79
C SER A 139 12.02 1.44 -3.43
N ARG A 140 11.05 1.05 -2.61
CA ARG A 140 10.95 1.48 -1.20
C ARG A 140 12.17 1.06 -0.37
N ALA A 141 12.91 0.03 -0.79
CA ALA A 141 14.14 -0.40 -0.14
C ALA A 141 15.32 0.55 -0.40
N LYS A 142 15.22 1.43 -1.40
CA LYS A 142 16.23 2.43 -1.77
C LYS A 142 15.57 3.82 -1.71
N PRO A 143 15.28 4.36 -0.51
CA PRO A 143 14.61 5.65 -0.38
C PRO A 143 15.42 6.79 -0.99
N ALA A 144 14.76 7.90 -1.31
CA ALA A 144 15.44 9.08 -1.81
C ALA A 144 16.41 9.68 -0.77
N THR A 145 17.66 9.87 -1.20
CA THR A 145 18.64 10.63 -0.44
C THR A 145 18.33 12.11 -0.61
N LEU A 146 17.64 12.70 0.36
CA LEU A 146 17.40 14.13 0.40
C LEU A 146 18.48 14.84 1.24
N PRO A 147 18.97 16.03 0.83
CA PRO A 147 19.94 16.80 1.61
C PRO A 147 19.36 17.14 2.99
N PRO A 148 20.13 17.32 4.07
CA PRO A 148 19.59 17.61 5.40
C PRO A 148 18.58 18.77 5.42
N LEU A 149 17.63 18.75 6.36
CA LEU A 149 16.76 19.91 6.60
C LEU A 149 17.67 21.11 6.93
N GLY A 150 17.69 22.11 6.04
CA GLY A 150 18.53 23.31 6.17
C GLY A 150 18.01 24.31 7.20
N GLN A 151 16.93 23.97 7.91
CA GLN A 151 16.28 24.79 8.94
C GLN A 151 16.31 24.07 10.28
N ASP A 152 16.37 24.86 11.36
CA ASP A 152 16.23 24.35 12.72
C ASP A 152 14.83 23.72 12.90
N PRO A 153 14.72 22.43 13.26
CA PRO A 153 13.44 21.76 13.50
C PRO A 153 12.58 22.43 14.57
N ALA A 154 13.17 23.25 15.45
CA ALA A 154 12.45 24.01 16.48
C ALA A 154 11.87 25.35 15.96
N SER A 155 12.16 25.73 14.71
CA SER A 155 11.62 26.97 14.14
C SER A 155 10.13 26.83 13.77
N PRO A 156 9.34 27.91 13.85
CA PRO A 156 7.92 27.89 13.47
C PRO A 156 7.67 27.48 12.01
N ASP A 157 8.65 27.74 11.13
CA ASP A 157 8.57 27.39 9.70
C ASP A 157 9.02 25.94 9.41
N ALA A 158 9.53 25.23 10.42
CA ALA A 158 10.02 23.86 10.25
C ALA A 158 8.92 22.87 9.92
N GLU A 159 7.69 23.09 10.38
CA GLU A 159 6.58 22.17 10.15
C GLU A 159 6.25 22.05 8.65
N GLU A 160 6.16 23.17 7.93
CA GLU A 160 5.90 23.16 6.49
C GLU A 160 7.05 22.49 5.73
N ALA A 161 8.30 22.77 6.11
CA ALA A 161 9.47 22.14 5.52
C ALA A 161 9.53 20.61 5.79
N ILE A 162 9.15 20.18 7.00
CA ILE A 162 9.04 18.76 7.37
C ILE A 162 7.94 18.08 6.56
N MET A 163 6.77 18.71 6.42
CA MET A 163 5.65 18.16 5.65
C MET A 163 5.98 18.06 4.16
N ALA A 164 6.58 19.11 3.57
CA ALA A 164 7.01 19.12 2.18
C ALA A 164 8.05 18.03 1.92
N ARG A 165 9.04 17.89 2.81
CA ARG A 165 10.04 16.84 2.73
C ARG A 165 9.43 15.46 2.89
N HIS A 166 8.49 15.28 3.82
CA HIS A 166 7.79 14.01 3.99
C HIS A 166 7.02 13.64 2.72
N ALA A 167 6.38 14.60 2.05
CA ALA A 167 5.76 14.38 0.76
C ALA A 167 6.77 13.97 -0.31
N GLU A 168 7.92 14.65 -0.40
CA GLU A 168 9.00 14.35 -1.36
C GLU A 168 9.60 12.95 -1.15
N VAL A 169 9.85 12.54 0.10
CA VAL A 169 10.36 11.18 0.41
C VAL A 169 9.35 10.09 0.02
N ASN A 170 8.05 10.40 0.14
CA ASN A 170 6.99 9.45 -0.17
C ASN A 170 6.58 9.44 -1.65
N ASP A 171 7.02 10.42 -2.45
CA ASP A 171 6.87 10.38 -3.89
C ASP A 171 7.94 9.47 -4.49
N LEU A 172 7.54 8.25 -4.82
CA LEU A 172 8.40 7.26 -5.44
C LEU A 172 8.45 7.38 -6.95
N THR A 173 7.67 8.30 -7.54
CA THR A 173 7.50 8.40 -8.99
C THR A 173 8.75 8.96 -9.64
N LEU A 174 9.37 8.17 -10.52
CA LEU A 174 10.53 8.59 -11.31
C LEU A 174 10.08 9.19 -12.64
N VAL A 175 9.10 8.55 -13.26
CA VAL A 175 8.57 8.90 -14.58
C VAL A 175 7.09 8.54 -14.60
N GLU A 176 6.27 9.43 -15.19
CA GLU A 176 4.85 9.18 -15.46
C GLU A 176 4.57 9.48 -16.93
N VAL A 177 3.87 8.56 -17.60
CA VAL A 177 3.39 8.72 -18.98
C VAL A 177 1.92 8.35 -19.04
N GLU A 178 1.18 9.08 -19.86
CA GLU A 178 -0.24 8.82 -20.12
C GLU A 178 -0.43 8.16 -21.48
N GLY A 179 -1.35 7.21 -21.54
CA GLY A 179 -1.77 6.52 -22.75
C GLY A 179 -3.29 6.40 -22.78
N THR A 180 -3.81 5.82 -23.86
CA THR A 180 -5.25 5.55 -24.03
C THR A 180 -5.43 4.10 -24.46
N LEU A 181 -6.42 3.42 -23.88
CA LEU A 181 -6.78 2.06 -24.29
C LEU A 181 -7.50 2.07 -25.64
N ALA A 182 -7.11 1.14 -26.51
CA ALA A 182 -7.80 0.81 -27.75
C ALA A 182 -7.83 -0.71 -27.93
N GLY A 183 -9.03 -1.29 -28.10
CA GLY A 183 -9.23 -2.73 -28.13
C GLY A 183 -8.76 -3.43 -26.86
N GLY A 184 -8.90 -2.78 -25.69
CA GLY A 184 -8.42 -3.30 -24.41
C GLY A 184 -6.90 -3.34 -24.25
N ARG A 185 -6.14 -2.69 -25.15
CA ARG A 185 -4.67 -2.65 -25.13
C ARG A 185 -4.12 -1.24 -25.16
N CYS A 186 -2.96 -1.03 -24.54
CA CYS A 186 -2.21 0.22 -24.57
C CYS A 186 -0.71 -0.10 -24.59
N GLU A 187 0.05 0.66 -25.39
CA GLU A 187 1.51 0.59 -25.39
C GLU A 187 2.07 1.98 -25.12
N VAL A 188 3.02 2.05 -24.18
CA VAL A 188 3.74 3.29 -23.87
C VAL A 188 5.23 3.01 -23.71
N VAL A 189 6.04 4.06 -23.81
CA VAL A 189 7.48 4.00 -23.51
C VAL A 189 7.76 4.92 -22.33
N LEU A 190 8.31 4.36 -21.26
CA LEU A 190 8.78 5.11 -20.10
C LEU A 190 10.23 5.57 -20.36
N PRO A 191 10.51 6.87 -20.50
CA PRO A 191 11.84 7.35 -20.86
C PRO A 191 12.92 7.06 -19.82
N GLY A 192 14.16 6.92 -20.31
CA GLY A 192 15.37 6.81 -19.50
C GLY A 192 15.67 5.39 -19.01
N PRO A 193 16.88 5.16 -18.48
CA PRO A 193 17.31 3.83 -18.06
C PRO A 193 16.43 3.31 -16.93
N ALA A 194 16.05 2.03 -17.01
CA ALA A 194 15.36 1.33 -15.94
C ALA A 194 16.39 0.63 -15.04
N GLU A 195 16.13 0.61 -13.74
CA GLU A 195 16.99 -0.09 -12.78
C GLU A 195 16.30 -1.32 -12.19
N LYS A 196 17.11 -2.30 -11.79
CA LYS A 196 16.62 -3.47 -11.05
C LYS A 196 15.93 -3.03 -9.76
N ASP A 197 14.83 -3.71 -9.42
CA ASP A 197 13.99 -3.47 -8.25
C ASP A 197 13.10 -2.22 -8.32
N GLU A 198 13.16 -1.45 -9.42
CA GLU A 198 12.12 -0.46 -9.72
C GLU A 198 10.79 -1.16 -9.99
N THR A 199 9.69 -0.43 -9.85
CA THR A 199 8.33 -0.97 -10.06
C THR A 199 7.63 -0.18 -11.15
N VAL A 200 7.00 -0.87 -12.09
CA VAL A 200 6.06 -0.27 -13.05
C VAL A 200 4.67 -0.42 -12.48
N GLN A 201 3.99 0.69 -12.28
CA GLN A 201 2.60 0.77 -11.84
C GLN A 201 1.73 1.27 -12.99
N VAL A 202 0.62 0.57 -13.26
CA VAL A 202 -0.36 0.96 -14.27
C VAL A 202 -1.70 1.21 -13.59
N ILE A 203 -2.31 2.34 -13.92
CA ILE A 203 -3.65 2.72 -13.46
C ILE A 203 -4.49 3.00 -14.70
N VAL A 204 -5.57 2.26 -14.88
CA VAL A 204 -6.54 2.50 -15.95
C VAL A 204 -7.79 3.11 -15.34
N ARG A 205 -8.20 4.27 -15.86
CA ARG A 205 -9.38 5.02 -15.43
C ARG A 205 -10.40 5.08 -16.55
N ASP A 206 -11.56 4.50 -16.29
CA ASP A 206 -12.78 4.68 -17.07
C ASP A 206 -13.72 5.62 -16.29
N ALA A 207 -14.77 6.13 -16.93
CA ALA A 207 -15.81 6.94 -16.30
C ALA A 207 -16.48 6.23 -15.11
N THR A 208 -16.52 4.90 -15.12
CA THR A 208 -17.25 4.09 -14.13
C THR A 208 -16.39 3.08 -13.38
N SER A 209 -15.13 2.86 -13.79
CA SER A 209 -14.25 1.86 -13.17
C SER A 209 -12.81 2.34 -13.07
N LEU A 210 -12.10 1.74 -12.12
CA LEU A 210 -10.67 1.91 -11.90
C LEU A 210 -10.06 0.51 -11.94
N HIS A 211 -9.01 0.32 -12.73
CA HIS A 211 -8.22 -0.91 -12.80
C HIS A 211 -6.76 -0.61 -12.47
N HIS A 212 -6.06 -1.56 -11.86
CA HIS A 212 -4.68 -1.37 -11.40
C HIS A 212 -3.84 -2.59 -11.73
N GLY A 213 -2.58 -2.35 -12.08
CA GLY A 213 -1.58 -3.41 -12.18
C GLY A 213 -0.25 -2.90 -11.66
N GLY A 214 0.62 -3.82 -11.29
CA GLY A 214 1.99 -3.49 -10.97
C GLY A 214 2.92 -4.68 -11.13
N ILE A 215 4.12 -4.42 -11.64
CA ILE A 215 5.20 -5.40 -11.77
C ILE A 215 6.50 -4.79 -11.27
N THR A 216 7.28 -5.57 -10.52
CA THR A 216 8.64 -5.20 -10.10
C THR A 216 9.63 -5.69 -11.15
N LEU A 217 10.50 -4.80 -11.62
CA LEU A 217 11.48 -5.10 -12.65
C LEU A 217 12.57 -6.03 -12.12
N THR A 218 12.82 -7.09 -12.87
CA THR A 218 13.90 -8.04 -12.67
C THR A 218 15.15 -7.62 -13.46
N ALA A 219 16.24 -8.38 -13.32
CA ALA A 219 17.47 -8.10 -14.09
C ALA A 219 17.28 -8.30 -15.60
N ASP A 220 16.40 -9.24 -15.98
CA ASP A 220 16.11 -9.56 -17.38
C ASP A 220 15.26 -8.46 -18.04
N ASP A 221 14.45 -7.74 -17.25
CA ASP A 221 13.56 -6.67 -17.75
C ASP A 221 14.30 -5.36 -18.07
N VAL A 222 15.51 -5.18 -17.53
CA VAL A 222 16.28 -3.93 -17.62
C VAL A 222 17.51 -4.05 -18.54
N THR A 223 17.73 -5.23 -19.10
CA THR A 223 18.82 -5.50 -20.05
C THR A 223 18.21 -5.61 -21.46
N PRO A 224 18.66 -4.80 -22.44
CA PRO A 224 18.12 -4.81 -23.80
C PRO A 224 18.49 -6.06 -24.61
#